data_AF-A0A8C6BYU0-F1
#
_entry.id   AF-A0A8C6BYU0-F1
#
_cell.length_a   1.000
_cell.length_b   1.000
_cell.length_c   1.000
_cell.angle_alpha   90.00
_cell.angle_beta   90.00
_cell.angle_gamma   90.00
#
_symmetry.space_group_name_H-M   'P 1'
#
loop_
_entity.id
_entity.type
_entity.pdbx_description
1 polymer ?
#
loop_
_entity_poly.entity_id
_entity_poly.type
_entity_poly.pdbx_seq_one_letter_code
_entity_poly.pdbx_strand_id
1 'polypeptide(L)' 'MPTKTLRITTRKTPCRDGSKTWDFFQMRIHKGLIDLHSPSEIVKQITSISIEPGVEAEVTSADA' A
#
# COMPACT_ATOMS: atom_id res chain seq x y z
N MET A 1 4.35 -0.71 -10.33
CA MET A 1 2.98 -0.25 -10.67
C MET A 1 2.85 1.22 -10.31
N PRO A 2 1.94 1.98 -10.95
CA PRO A 2 1.70 3.36 -10.57
C PRO A 2 1.21 3.45 -9.11
N THR A 3 1.76 4.38 -8.34
CA THR A 3 1.32 4.66 -6.96
C THR A 3 -0.12 5.15 -6.97
N LYS A 4 -1.01 4.47 -6.25
CA LYS A 4 -2.38 4.93 -6.08
C LYS A 4 -2.41 5.98 -4.97
N THR A 5 -2.97 7.14 -5.28
CA THR A 5 -3.12 8.23 -4.31
C THR A 5 -4.58 8.37 -3.94
N LEU A 6 -4.94 8.07 -2.69
CA LEU A 6 -6.24 8.43 -2.14
C LEU A 6 -6.15 9.83 -1.54
N ARG A 7 -7.07 10.71 -1.92
CA ARG A 7 -7.13 12.09 -1.45
C ARG A 7 -8.47 12.33 -0.77
N ILE A 8 -8.43 12.86 0.45
CA ILE A 8 -9.62 13.32 1.15
C ILE A 8 -9.40 14.80 1.47
N THR A 9 -10.34 15.64 1.08
CA THR A 9 -10.35 17.07 1.42
C THR A 9 -11.52 17.31 2.36
N THR A 10 -11.22 17.68 3.60
CA THR A 10 -12.23 17.90 4.65
C THR A 10 -12.16 19.32 5.16
N ARG A 11 -13.30 19.84 5.62
CA ARG A 11 -13.30 21.13 6.31
C ARG A 11 -12.65 20.92 7.68
N LYS A 12 -11.81 21.88 8.11
CA LYS A 12 -11.19 21.83 9.44
C LYS A 12 -12.23 21.87 10.54
N THR A 13 -13.21 22.75 10.40
CA THR A 13 -14.26 22.95 11.40
C THR A 13 -15.39 21.94 11.24
N PRO A 14 -15.80 21.24 12.32
CA PRO A 14 -16.93 20.32 12.29
C PRO A 14 -18.29 21.05 12.25
N CYS A 15 -18.39 22.24 12.85
CA CYS A 15 -19.67 22.94 13.11
C CYS A 15 -20.02 24.03 12.07
N ARG A 16 -19.32 24.08 10.94
CA ARG A 16 -19.56 25.01 9.81
C ARG A 16 -19.43 26.51 10.13
N ASP A 17 -19.09 26.88 11.36
CA ASP A 17 -18.72 28.23 11.77
C ASP A 17 -17.23 28.53 11.49
N GLY A 18 -16.85 29.81 11.59
CA GLY A 18 -15.49 30.28 11.30
C GLY A 18 -15.10 30.35 9.81
N SER A 19 -13.81 30.57 9.56
CA SER A 19 -13.26 30.74 8.21
C SER A 19 -13.25 29.44 7.40
N LYS A 20 -13.41 29.54 6.08
CA LYS A 20 -13.40 28.39 5.16
C LYS A 20 -11.98 27.84 5.01
N THR A 21 -11.57 27.00 5.95
CA THR A 21 -10.28 26.32 5.95
C THR A 21 -10.46 24.83 5.72
N TRP A 22 -9.52 24.23 4.99
CA TRP A 22 -9.58 22.85 4.54
C TRP A 22 -8.28 22.13 4.85
N ASP A 23 -8.38 20.84 5.18
CA ASP A 23 -7.25 19.92 5.25
C ASP A 23 -7.21 19.03 4.01
N PHE A 24 -5.99 18.69 3.59
CA PHE A 24 -5.73 17.82 2.44
C PHE A 24 -5.00 16.58 2.92
N PHE A 25 -5.75 15.53 3.23
CA PHE A 25 -5.18 14.25 3.60
C PHE A 25 -4.84 13.45 2.34
N GLN A 26 -3.64 12.87 2.32
CA GLN A 26 -3.17 12.02 1.24
C GLN A 26 -2.70 10.68 1.80
N MET A 27 -3.21 9.58 1.26
CA MET A 27 -2.68 8.24 1.48
C MET A 27 -2.08 7.74 0.16
N ARG A 28 -0.82 7.32 0.20
CA ARG A 28 -0.10 6.81 -0.97
C ARG A 28 0.10 5.32 -0.82
N ILE A 29 -0.50 4.55 -1.72
CA ILE A 29 -0.38 3.10 -1.76
C ILE A 29 0.66 2.74 -2.81
N HIS A 30 1.78 2.20 -2.36
CA HIS A 30 2.87 1.74 -3.19
C HIS A 30 2.72 0.24 -3.44
N LYS A 31 2.65 -0.17 -4.71
CA LYS A 31 2.52 -1.59 -5.09
C LYS A 31 3.70 -2.02 -5.98
N GLY A 32 4.42 -3.04 -5.52
CA GLY A 32 5.48 -3.73 -6.25
C GLY A 32 5.00 -5.05 -6.85
N LEU A 33 5.71 -5.52 -7.88
CA LEU A 33 5.62 -6.90 -8.37
C LEU A 33 7.04 -7.40 -8.57
N ILE A 34 7.34 -8.57 -8.03
CA ILE A 34 8.59 -9.28 -8.22
C ILE A 34 8.19 -10.63 -8.82
N ASP A 35 8.74 -10.93 -9.99
CA ASP A 35 8.56 -12.22 -10.64
C ASP A 35 9.83 -13.05 -10.43
N LEU A 36 9.67 -14.30 -10.02
CA LEU A 36 10.77 -15.20 -9.71
C LEU A 36 10.50 -16.56 -10.31
N HIS A 37 11.42 -17.02 -11.15
CA HIS A 37 11.39 -18.36 -11.71
C HIS A 37 12.17 -19.31 -10.79
N SER A 38 11.51 -19.85 -9.77
CA SER A 38 12.10 -20.80 -8.82
C SER A 38 11.03 -21.71 -8.21
N PRO A 39 11.41 -22.89 -7.67
CA PRO A 39 10.46 -23.75 -6.98
C PRO A 39 9.87 -23.05 -5.75
N SER A 40 8.60 -23.37 -5.45
CA SER A 40 7.80 -22.71 -4.40
C SER A 40 8.41 -22.78 -2.99
N GLU A 41 9.27 -23.76 -2.73
CA GLU A 41 10.01 -23.90 -1.47
C GLU A 41 11.01 -22.75 -1.25
N ILE A 42 11.73 -22.35 -2.30
CA ILE A 42 12.71 -21.25 -2.23
C ILE A 42 11.98 -19.90 -2.14
N VAL A 43 10.86 -19.74 -2.85
CA VAL A 43 10.03 -18.52 -2.79
C VAL A 43 9.56 -18.26 -1.36
N LYS A 44 9.08 -19.30 -0.66
CA LYS A 44 8.63 -19.18 0.73
C LYS A 44 9.75 -18.73 1.66
N GLN A 45 10.94 -19.30 1.50
CA GLN A 45 12.10 -18.93 2.30
C GLN A 45 12.48 -17.44 2.10
N ILE A 46 12.49 -16.96 0.85
CA ILE A 46 12.78 -15.55 0.54
C ILE A 46 11.71 -14.62 1.14
N THR A 47 10.42 -14.96 1.02
CA THR A 47 9.33 -14.14 1.57
C THR A 47 9.26 -14.14 3.09
N SER A 48 9.89 -15.11 3.75
CA SER A 48 9.93 -15.18 5.21
C SER A 48 10.95 -14.22 5.85
N ILE A 49 11.82 -13.62 5.04
CA ILE A 49 12.89 -12.73 5.52
C ILE A 49 12.35 -11.29 5.62
N SER A 50 12.24 -10.81 6.86
CA SER A 50 12.10 -9.40 7.28
C SER A 50 11.18 -8.51 6.43
N ILE A 51 9.88 -8.84 6.39
CA ILE A 51 8.87 -7.88 5.93
C ILE A 51 8.65 -6.85 7.05
N GLU A 52 8.85 -5.56 6.75
CA GLU A 52 8.56 -4.50 7.71
C GLU A 52 7.05 -4.47 8.06
N PRO A 53 6.69 -4.22 9.34
CA PRO A 53 5.30 -4.14 9.76
C PRO A 53 4.60 -2.98 9.02
N GLY A 54 3.67 -3.32 8.13
CA GLY A 54 2.96 -2.36 7.27
C GLY A 54 3.02 -2.68 5.78
N VAL A 55 3.77 -3.70 5.37
CA VAL A 55 3.79 -4.20 4.00
C VAL A 55 2.94 -5.46 3.89
N GLU A 56 1.90 -5.42 3.06
CA GLU A 56 1.12 -6.61 2.69
C GLU A 56 1.77 -7.28 1.47
N ALA A 57 2.16 -8.54 1.63
CA ALA A 57 2.76 -9.35 0.57
C ALA A 57 1.82 -10.51 0.19
N GLU A 58 1.44 -10.58 -1.08
CA GLU A 58 0.68 -11.70 -1.66
C GLU A 58 1.62 -12.53 -2.55
N VAL A 59 1.60 -13.85 -2.37
CA VAL A 59 2.40 -14.79 -3.18
C VAL A 59 1.46 -15.56 -4.10
N THR A 60 1.74 -15.54 -5.41
CA THR A 60 1.02 -16.34 -6.41
C THR A 60 2.03 -17.25 -7.10
N SER A 61 1.88 -18.57 -6.91
CA SER A 61 2.67 -19.57 -7.64
C SER A 61 1.92 -20.00 -8.90
N ALA A 62 2.53 -19.80 -10.06
CA ALA A 62 2.09 -20.43 -11.30
C ALA A 62 2.78 -21.80 -11.40
N ASP A 63 2.03 -22.88 -11.20
CA ASP A 63 2.51 -24.22 -11.59
C ASP A 63 2.58 -24.28 -13.12
N ALA A 64 3.67 -24.84 -13.65
CA ALA A 64 3.81 -25.18 -15.06
C ALA A 64 3.11 -26.51 -15.37
#